data_AF-A0A1G6KNJ6-F1
#
_entry.id   AF-A0A1G6KNJ6-F1
#
_cell.length_a   1.000
_cell.length_b   1.000
_cell.length_c   1.000
_cell.angle_alpha   90.00
_cell.angle_beta   90.00
_cell.angle_gamma   90.00
#
_symmetry.space_group_name_H-M   'P 1'
#
loop_
_entity.id
_entity.type
_entity.pdbx_description
1 polymer ?
#
loop_
_entity_poly.entity_id
_entity_poly.type
_entity_poly.pdbx_seq_one_letter_code
_entity_poly.pdbx_strand_id
1 'polypeptide(L)'
;MTRSPGAALARFGAVVLSVAVALGVCLAPASASPAGAAVPGAAVPTTSVPDYSTGPFAGRLCGGGRGDFVCVAARAVTAMTQGSGHRADAVAQGRTCEVQSGLWVCFGIESILAQRGGTTYGDTFLTSRGAEALAPGLLAHESEHVRQWRLFGPDFALLYLLEGTDPCANYFEIAAGLDAGGYTCP
;
A
#
# COMPACT_ATOMS: atom_id res chain seq x y z
N MET A 1 -37.08 -68.11 20.70
CA MET A 1 -36.11 -67.98 19.59
C MET A 1 -36.75 -67.12 18.50
N THR A 2 -36.25 -65.91 18.29
CA THR A 2 -36.12 -65.18 17.00
C THR A 2 -35.76 -63.74 17.32
N ARG A 3 -34.48 -63.40 17.08
CA ARG A 3 -33.96 -62.04 17.10
C ARG A 3 -34.54 -61.28 15.90
N SER A 4 -34.85 -60.00 16.07
CA SER A 4 -34.88 -59.03 14.97
C SER A 4 -34.21 -57.73 15.39
N PRO A 5 -33.62 -57.00 14.42
CA PRO A 5 -32.34 -56.35 14.60
C PRO A 5 -32.44 -54.84 14.84
N GLY A 6 -31.34 -54.29 15.35
CA GLY A 6 -31.21 -52.89 15.72
C GLY A 6 -31.40 -51.93 14.55
N ALA A 7 -32.17 -50.87 14.82
CA ALA A 7 -32.11 -49.64 14.05
C ALA A 7 -31.06 -48.74 14.70
N ALA A 8 -29.91 -48.61 14.03
CA ALA A 8 -28.92 -47.59 14.35
C ALA A 8 -29.52 -46.22 14.02
N LEU A 9 -29.90 -45.44 15.04
CA LEU A 9 -30.21 -44.03 14.87
C LEU A 9 -28.92 -43.29 14.51
N ALA A 10 -28.83 -42.84 13.26
CA ALA A 10 -27.86 -41.87 12.81
C ALA A 10 -28.06 -40.56 13.60
N ARG A 11 -27.14 -40.24 14.50
CA ARG A 11 -27.06 -38.94 15.16
C ARG A 11 -26.55 -37.92 14.15
N PHE A 12 -27.46 -37.24 13.47
CA PHE A 12 -27.16 -35.97 12.83
C PHE A 12 -26.91 -34.93 13.92
N GLY A 13 -25.64 -34.74 14.30
CA GLY A 13 -25.21 -33.64 15.12
C GLY A 13 -25.38 -32.34 14.34
N ALA A 14 -26.44 -31.58 14.63
CA ALA A 14 -26.55 -30.21 14.18
C ALA A 14 -25.43 -29.40 14.86
N VAL A 15 -24.41 -29.01 14.08
CA VAL A 15 -23.43 -28.01 14.50
C VAL A 15 -24.18 -26.68 14.54
N VAL A 16 -24.59 -26.27 15.74
CA VAL A 16 -25.12 -24.94 15.98
C VAL A 16 -23.93 -23.98 15.88
N LEU A 17 -23.82 -23.28 14.75
CA LEU A 17 -22.87 -22.18 14.57
C LEU A 17 -23.40 -20.98 15.36
N SER A 18 -23.06 -20.91 16.65
CA SER A 18 -23.36 -19.75 17.49
C SER A 18 -22.48 -18.57 17.06
N VAL A 19 -23.03 -17.68 16.24
CA VAL A 19 -22.48 -16.34 16.02
C VAL A 19 -22.72 -15.53 17.29
N ALA A 20 -21.74 -15.48 18.18
CA ALA A 20 -21.73 -14.54 19.29
C ALA A 20 -21.32 -13.16 18.76
N VAL A 21 -22.29 -12.27 18.57
CA VAL A 21 -22.05 -10.84 18.36
C VAL A 21 -21.62 -10.26 19.71
N ALA A 22 -20.31 -10.07 19.90
CA ALA A 22 -19.78 -9.32 21.02
C ALA A 22 -19.94 -7.82 20.76
N LEU A 23 -21.08 -7.27 21.19
CA LEU A 23 -21.27 -5.84 21.37
C LEU A 23 -20.73 -5.45 22.75
N GLY A 24 -19.74 -4.55 22.76
CA GLY A 24 -19.40 -3.77 23.95
C GLY A 24 -18.01 -4.02 24.54
N VAL A 25 -17.01 -3.30 24.01
CA VAL A 25 -15.91 -2.80 24.86
C VAL A 25 -15.86 -1.30 24.68
N CYS A 26 -16.14 -0.59 25.77
CA CYS A 26 -16.00 0.85 25.89
C CYS A 26 -14.52 1.23 25.69
N LEU A 27 -14.20 1.88 24.58
CA LEU A 27 -12.93 2.58 24.42
C LEU A 27 -13.02 3.90 25.20
N ALA A 28 -12.17 4.03 26.22
CA ALA A 28 -11.89 5.31 26.86
C ALA A 28 -11.37 6.31 25.81
N PRO A 29 -11.63 7.63 25.95
CA PRO A 29 -11.05 8.61 25.05
C PRO A 29 -9.53 8.61 25.24
N ALA A 30 -8.79 8.27 24.17
CA ALA A 30 -7.38 8.57 24.10
C ALA A 30 -7.23 10.10 24.18
N SER A 31 -6.58 10.56 25.24
CA SER A 31 -6.15 11.95 25.38
C SER A 31 -5.25 12.31 24.20
N ALA A 32 -5.74 13.18 23.32
CA ALA A 32 -4.93 13.77 22.28
C ALA A 32 -3.77 14.55 22.94
N SER A 33 -2.53 14.13 22.67
CA SER A 33 -1.37 14.96 22.96
C SER A 33 -1.48 16.27 22.18
N PRO A 34 -1.13 17.43 22.77
CA PRO A 34 -1.16 18.68 22.04
C PRO A 34 -0.17 18.60 20.88
N ALA A 35 -0.66 18.92 19.68
CA ALA A 35 0.13 19.04 18.48
C ALA A 35 1.43 19.82 18.77
N GLY A 36 2.57 19.19 18.47
CA GLY A 36 3.85 19.86 18.47
C GLY A 36 3.77 21.11 17.60
N ALA A 37 4.34 22.19 18.11
CA ALA A 37 4.37 23.50 17.46
C ALA A 37 4.76 23.36 15.98
N ALA A 38 3.93 23.91 15.10
CA ALA A 38 4.23 24.03 13.69
C ALA A 38 5.55 24.80 13.52
N VAL A 39 6.55 24.14 12.94
CA VAL A 39 7.76 24.81 12.46
C VAL A 39 7.33 25.71 11.29
N PRO A 40 7.60 27.02 11.33
CA PRO A 40 7.21 27.90 10.25
C PRO A 40 8.05 27.62 9.00
N GLY A 41 7.37 27.18 7.94
CA GLY A 41 7.66 27.58 6.56
C GLY A 41 8.96 27.07 5.94
N ALA A 42 9.16 25.76 5.83
CA ALA A 42 9.81 25.25 4.62
C ALA A 42 8.75 25.25 3.52
N ALA A 43 8.88 26.15 2.54
CA ALA A 43 8.06 26.09 1.33
C ALA A 43 8.30 24.72 0.68
N VAL A 44 7.34 23.81 0.82
CA VAL A 44 7.33 22.57 0.04
C VAL A 44 7.26 23.01 -1.41
N PRO A 45 8.26 22.69 -2.27
CA PRO A 45 8.15 23.02 -3.67
C PRO A 45 6.87 22.35 -4.17
N THR A 46 5.93 23.15 -4.67
CA THR A 46 4.72 22.67 -5.31
C THR A 46 5.13 22.05 -6.64
N THR A 47 5.67 20.83 -6.60
CA THR A 47 5.62 19.96 -7.76
C THR A 47 4.14 19.77 -8.04
N SER A 48 3.69 20.23 -9.21
CA SER A 48 2.33 20.00 -9.65
C SER A 48 2.08 18.49 -9.61
N VAL A 49 1.05 18.06 -8.87
CA VAL A 49 0.65 16.65 -8.83
C VAL A 49 0.47 16.16 -10.27
N PRO A 50 1.15 15.08 -10.70
CA PRO A 50 1.08 14.64 -12.09
C PRO A 50 -0.36 14.34 -12.54
N ASP A 51 -0.71 14.78 -13.75
CA ASP A 51 -1.99 14.43 -14.36
C ASP A 51 -1.85 13.18 -15.25
N TYR A 52 -2.51 12.10 -14.85
CA TYR A 52 -2.54 10.84 -15.60
C TYR A 52 -3.71 10.74 -16.58
N SER A 53 -4.64 11.69 -16.56
CA SER A 53 -5.86 11.63 -17.40
C SER A 53 -5.59 11.91 -18.87
N THR A 54 -4.42 12.45 -19.20
CA THR A 54 -3.97 12.77 -20.56
C THR A 54 -2.78 11.92 -21.03
N GLY A 55 -2.28 11.04 -20.16
CA GLY A 55 -1.12 10.19 -20.42
C GLY A 55 -1.42 8.91 -21.22
N PRO A 56 -0.38 8.12 -21.56
CA PRO A 56 -0.51 6.89 -22.34
C PRO A 56 -1.43 5.84 -21.69
N PHE A 57 -1.59 5.89 -20.35
CA PHE A 57 -2.41 4.96 -19.58
C PHE A 57 -3.73 5.56 -19.09
N ALA A 58 -4.17 6.70 -19.62
CA ALA A 58 -5.42 7.36 -19.21
C ALA A 58 -6.63 6.40 -19.24
N GLY A 59 -6.71 5.53 -20.25
CA GLY A 59 -7.76 4.51 -20.38
C GLY A 59 -7.74 3.40 -19.32
N ARG A 60 -6.72 3.36 -18.44
CA ARG A 60 -6.63 2.42 -17.31
C ARG A 60 -7.14 3.02 -15.99
N LEU A 61 -7.41 4.32 -15.93
CA LEU A 61 -8.01 4.97 -14.77
C LEU A 61 -9.47 4.54 -14.59
N CYS A 62 -10.00 4.68 -13.38
CA CYS A 62 -11.44 4.62 -13.17
C CYS A 62 -12.09 5.80 -13.95
N GLY A 63 -13.25 5.58 -14.57
CA GLY A 63 -14.00 6.61 -15.31
C GLY A 63 -14.58 7.72 -14.42
N GLY A 64 -15.54 8.52 -14.90
CA GLY A 64 -16.11 9.67 -14.14
C GLY A 64 -17.54 9.52 -13.57
N GLY A 65 -18.22 8.38 -13.69
CA GLY A 65 -19.54 8.05 -13.15
C GLY A 65 -19.56 7.33 -11.78
N ARG A 66 -20.73 6.81 -11.36
CA ARG A 66 -20.92 6.21 -10.01
C ARG A 66 -20.13 4.92 -9.78
N GLY A 67 -19.84 4.17 -10.86
CA GLY A 67 -18.94 3.01 -10.80
C GLY A 67 -17.52 3.39 -10.42
N ASP A 68 -17.18 4.67 -10.54
CA ASP A 68 -15.80 5.11 -10.41
C ASP A 68 -15.42 5.46 -8.99
N PHE A 69 -16.36 5.92 -8.16
CA PHE A 69 -16.10 5.95 -6.72
C PHE A 69 -15.85 4.53 -6.17
N VAL A 70 -16.64 3.54 -6.60
CA VAL A 70 -16.44 2.14 -6.17
C VAL A 70 -15.10 1.62 -6.68
N CYS A 71 -14.75 1.87 -7.95
CA CYS A 71 -13.46 1.51 -8.52
C CYS A 71 -12.28 2.17 -7.77
N VAL A 72 -12.35 3.48 -7.53
CA VAL A 72 -11.32 4.23 -6.80
C VAL A 72 -11.17 3.72 -5.38
N ALA A 73 -12.28 3.52 -4.67
CA ALA A 73 -12.26 2.98 -3.31
C ALA A 73 -11.68 1.56 -3.28
N ALA A 74 -12.08 0.69 -4.22
CA ALA A 74 -11.56 -0.66 -4.32
C ALA A 74 -10.05 -0.66 -4.58
N ARG A 75 -9.55 0.15 -5.53
CA ARG A 75 -8.11 0.27 -5.80
C ARG A 75 -7.33 0.80 -4.60
N ALA A 76 -7.89 1.76 -3.87
CA ALA A 76 -7.29 2.27 -2.64
C ALA A 76 -7.19 1.18 -1.55
N VAL A 77 -8.25 0.40 -1.34
CA VAL A 77 -8.25 -0.72 -0.38
C VAL A 77 -7.28 -1.82 -0.81
N THR A 78 -7.21 -2.14 -2.10
CA THR A 78 -6.24 -3.12 -2.62
C THR A 78 -4.80 -2.67 -2.38
N ALA A 79 -4.47 -1.41 -2.66
CA ALA A 79 -3.14 -0.86 -2.38
C ALA A 79 -2.79 -0.95 -0.89
N MET A 80 -3.73 -0.59 0.00
CA MET A 80 -3.54 -0.70 1.45
C MET A 80 -3.36 -2.14 1.91
N THR A 81 -4.14 -3.07 1.35
CA THR A 81 -4.06 -4.49 1.71
C THR A 81 -2.71 -5.07 1.28
N GLN A 82 -2.28 -4.79 0.06
CA GLN A 82 -0.98 -5.24 -0.45
C GLN A 82 0.17 -4.68 0.39
N GLY A 83 0.20 -3.36 0.63
CA GLY A 83 1.26 -2.76 1.42
C GLY A 83 1.23 -3.24 2.87
N SER A 84 0.05 -3.46 3.47
CA SER A 84 -0.08 -4.05 4.81
C SER A 84 0.45 -5.49 4.91
N GLY A 85 0.25 -6.28 3.86
CA GLY A 85 0.81 -7.64 3.76
C GLY A 85 2.34 -7.60 3.78
N HIS A 86 2.94 -6.74 2.96
CA HIS A 86 4.40 -6.57 2.96
C HIS A 86 4.94 -6.04 4.30
N ARG A 87 4.21 -5.16 5.00
CA ARG A 87 4.58 -4.73 6.36
C ARG A 87 4.55 -5.90 7.34
N ALA A 88 3.50 -6.72 7.29
CA ALA A 88 3.36 -7.89 8.16
C ALA A 88 4.49 -8.90 7.91
N ASP A 89 4.82 -9.17 6.65
CA ASP A 89 5.92 -10.06 6.26
C ASP A 89 7.28 -9.50 6.72
N ALA A 90 7.52 -8.20 6.55
CA ALA A 90 8.73 -7.54 7.01
C ALA A 90 8.89 -7.66 8.54
N VAL A 91 7.83 -7.36 9.30
CA VAL A 91 7.83 -7.49 10.77
C VAL A 91 8.04 -8.94 11.20
N ALA A 92 7.41 -9.91 10.52
CA ALA A 92 7.61 -11.33 10.78
C ALA A 92 9.07 -11.79 10.54
N GLN A 93 9.79 -11.10 9.66
CA GLN A 93 11.22 -11.30 9.39
C GLN A 93 12.13 -10.47 10.31
N GLY A 94 11.59 -9.84 11.35
CA GLY A 94 12.36 -9.04 12.31
C GLY A 94 12.77 -7.66 11.80
N ARG A 95 12.10 -7.14 10.77
CA ARG A 95 12.34 -5.81 10.20
C ARG A 95 11.45 -4.77 10.86
N THR A 96 11.85 -3.50 10.75
CA THR A 96 11.10 -2.37 11.31
C THR A 96 10.30 -1.68 10.23
N CYS A 97 9.08 -1.24 10.57
CA CYS A 97 8.24 -0.45 9.69
C CYS A 97 7.69 0.77 10.44
N GLU A 98 7.86 1.96 9.87
CA GLU A 98 7.51 3.24 10.50
C GLU A 98 6.87 4.17 9.46
N VAL A 99 6.12 5.17 9.93
CA VAL A 99 5.59 6.22 9.05
C VAL A 99 6.60 7.36 8.94
N GLN A 100 7.06 7.64 7.72
CA GLN A 100 7.98 8.72 7.39
C GLN A 100 7.28 9.70 6.44
N SER A 101 7.11 10.96 6.85
CA SER A 101 6.38 11.98 6.06
C SER A 101 5.00 11.54 5.56
N GLY A 102 4.30 10.68 6.31
CA GLY A 102 2.98 10.15 5.94
C GLY A 102 3.01 8.88 5.08
N LEU A 103 4.19 8.40 4.67
CA LEU A 103 4.40 7.16 3.93
C LEU A 103 4.81 6.02 4.89
N TRP A 104 4.21 4.84 4.77
CA TRP A 104 4.73 3.66 5.45
C TRP A 104 6.03 3.20 4.80
N VAL A 105 7.07 3.05 5.61
CA VAL A 105 8.39 2.60 5.17
C VAL A 105 8.82 1.41 6.02
N CYS A 106 9.24 0.31 5.38
CA CYS A 106 9.92 -0.78 6.05
C CYS A 106 11.41 -0.80 5.69
N PHE A 107 12.25 -0.94 6.70
CA PHE A 107 13.71 -0.80 6.60
C PHE A 107 14.42 -2.15 6.70
N GLY A 108 15.67 -2.19 6.24
CA GLY A 108 16.52 -3.38 6.31
C GLY A 108 16.00 -4.54 5.46
N ILE A 109 15.25 -4.25 4.39
CA ILE A 109 14.74 -5.27 3.46
C ILE A 109 15.87 -5.66 2.50
N GLU A 110 16.49 -6.81 2.74
CA GLU A 110 17.55 -7.38 1.89
C GLU A 110 16.96 -8.49 1.00
N SER A 111 16.13 -8.12 0.03
CA SER A 111 15.53 -9.08 -0.89
C SER A 111 15.36 -8.50 -2.29
N ILE A 112 15.00 -9.34 -3.26
CA ILE A 112 14.66 -8.90 -4.62
C ILE A 112 13.48 -7.92 -4.67
N LEU A 113 12.75 -7.76 -3.57
CA LEU A 113 11.67 -6.78 -3.45
C LEU A 113 12.20 -5.35 -3.27
N ALA A 114 13.38 -5.16 -2.69
CA ALA A 114 13.98 -3.84 -2.47
C ALA A 114 15.13 -3.59 -3.45
N GLN A 115 14.79 -3.24 -4.70
CA GLN A 115 15.77 -2.99 -5.74
C GLN A 115 16.13 -1.51 -5.83
N ARG A 116 17.32 -1.18 -6.34
CA ARG A 116 17.73 0.21 -6.64
C ARG A 116 17.58 1.23 -5.49
N GLY A 117 17.64 0.76 -4.25
CA GLY A 117 17.46 1.62 -3.06
C GLY A 117 16.09 1.51 -2.41
N GLY A 118 15.14 0.83 -3.04
CA GLY A 118 13.85 0.44 -2.49
C GLY A 118 12.77 0.35 -3.57
N THR A 119 11.64 -0.24 -3.22
CA THR A 119 10.48 -0.35 -4.11
C THR A 119 9.20 -0.12 -3.32
N THR A 120 8.28 0.65 -3.88
CA THR A 120 6.93 0.81 -3.32
C THR A 120 5.99 -0.29 -3.80
N TYR A 121 5.33 -0.96 -2.85
CA TYR A 121 4.27 -1.94 -3.08
C TYR A 121 2.99 -1.51 -2.38
N GLY A 122 1.96 -1.21 -3.17
CA GLY A 122 0.69 -0.72 -2.64
C GLY A 122 0.85 0.63 -1.93
N ASP A 123 0.70 0.64 -0.60
CA ASP A 123 0.90 1.81 0.24
C ASP A 123 2.18 1.78 1.12
N THR A 124 3.11 0.86 0.84
CA THR A 124 4.35 0.68 1.62
C THR A 124 5.59 0.78 0.73
N PHE A 125 6.56 1.58 1.15
CA PHE A 125 7.91 1.59 0.60
C PHE A 125 8.81 0.58 1.34
N LEU A 126 9.43 -0.34 0.61
CA LEU A 126 10.37 -1.32 1.15
C LEU A 126 11.79 -0.91 0.75
N THR A 127 12.68 -0.73 1.73
CA THR A 127 14.06 -0.30 1.46
C THR A 127 15.08 -1.09 2.28
N SER A 128 16.27 -1.26 1.71
CA SER A 128 17.44 -1.76 2.44
C SER A 128 18.14 -0.68 3.27
N ARG A 129 17.82 0.60 3.05
CA ARG A 129 18.43 1.75 3.73
C ARG A 129 17.88 1.92 5.15
N GLY A 130 18.60 2.65 6.00
CA GLY A 130 18.12 3.14 7.29
C GLY A 130 17.31 4.44 7.14
N ALA A 131 16.57 4.82 8.18
CA ALA A 131 15.74 6.03 8.19
C ALA A 131 16.57 7.31 7.99
N GLU A 132 17.78 7.34 8.53
CA GLU A 132 18.75 8.43 8.42
C GLU A 132 19.20 8.71 6.97
N ALA A 133 19.06 7.73 6.07
CA ALA A 133 19.45 7.84 4.68
C ALA A 133 18.28 8.23 3.74
N LEU A 134 17.07 8.46 4.27
CA LEU A 134 15.92 8.84 3.47
C LEU A 134 15.80 10.36 3.37
N ALA A 135 16.21 10.90 2.22
CA ALA A 135 16.00 12.31 1.90
C ALA A 135 14.50 12.61 1.71
N PRO A 136 14.02 13.82 2.06
CA PRO A 136 12.63 14.22 1.85
C PRO A 136 12.16 14.09 0.39
N GLY A 137 13.04 14.34 -0.57
CA GLY A 137 12.75 14.15 -2.00
C GLY A 137 12.40 12.71 -2.35
N LEU A 138 13.17 11.75 -1.83
CA LEU A 138 12.90 10.33 -2.05
C LEU A 138 11.55 9.92 -1.46
N LEU A 139 11.20 10.39 -0.26
CA LEU A 139 9.89 10.11 0.33
C LEU A 139 8.74 10.68 -0.51
N ALA A 140 8.92 11.85 -1.14
CA ALA A 140 7.94 12.42 -2.05
C ALA A 140 7.80 11.61 -3.35
N HIS A 141 8.93 11.16 -3.90
CA HIS A 141 8.98 10.28 -5.07
C HIS A 141 8.23 8.96 -4.81
N GLU A 142 8.55 8.28 -3.70
CA GLU A 142 7.87 7.02 -3.33
C GLU A 142 6.39 7.22 -2.98
N SER A 143 6.03 8.38 -2.44
CA SER A 143 4.62 8.73 -2.21
C SER A 143 3.83 8.85 -3.51
N GLU A 144 4.47 9.30 -4.60
CA GLU A 144 3.85 9.32 -5.92
C GLU A 144 3.64 7.90 -6.45
N HIS A 145 4.55 6.96 -6.19
CA HIS A 145 4.31 5.54 -6.48
C HIS A 145 3.11 4.97 -5.71
N VAL A 146 2.92 5.34 -4.44
CA VAL A 146 1.69 4.99 -3.71
C VAL A 146 0.45 5.56 -4.40
N ARG A 147 0.52 6.79 -4.92
CA ARG A 147 -0.59 7.37 -5.69
C ARG A 147 -0.84 6.58 -6.98
N GLN A 148 0.21 6.19 -7.70
CA GLN A 148 0.12 5.36 -8.89
C GLN A 148 -0.50 3.99 -8.59
N TRP A 149 -0.13 3.33 -7.49
CA TRP A 149 -0.80 2.09 -7.02
C TRP A 149 -2.29 2.31 -6.75
N ARG A 150 -2.68 3.44 -6.14
CA ARG A 150 -4.10 3.75 -5.90
C ARG A 150 -4.84 4.08 -7.19
N LEU A 151 -4.18 4.70 -8.16
CA LEU A 151 -4.78 5.09 -9.43
C LEU A 151 -4.94 3.93 -10.39
N PHE A 152 -3.91 3.08 -10.54
CA PHE A 152 -3.88 1.99 -11.52
C PHE A 152 -4.16 0.62 -10.90
N GLY A 153 -4.17 0.52 -9.57
CA GLY A 153 -4.42 -0.74 -8.86
C GLY A 153 -3.30 -1.76 -9.09
N PRO A 154 -3.60 -3.07 -9.03
CA PRO A 154 -2.60 -4.13 -9.20
C PRO A 154 -1.92 -4.12 -10.58
N ASP A 155 -2.56 -3.54 -11.60
CA ASP A 155 -1.99 -3.40 -12.93
C ASP A 155 -0.76 -2.49 -12.95
N PHE A 156 -0.56 -1.63 -11.94
CA PHE A 156 0.55 -0.69 -11.91
C PHE A 156 1.90 -1.39 -12.08
N ALA A 157 2.13 -2.52 -11.40
CA ALA A 157 3.37 -3.28 -11.56
C ALA A 157 3.59 -3.74 -13.01
N LEU A 158 2.55 -4.18 -13.70
CA LEU A 158 2.64 -4.57 -15.11
C LEU A 158 2.89 -3.36 -16.02
N LEU A 159 2.15 -2.26 -15.82
CA LEU A 159 2.31 -1.05 -16.61
C LEU A 159 3.71 -0.45 -16.44
N TYR A 160 4.23 -0.43 -15.21
CA TYR A 160 5.59 0.01 -14.92
C TYR A 160 6.63 -0.84 -15.66
N LEU A 161 6.45 -2.17 -15.70
CA LEU A 161 7.36 -3.07 -16.43
C LEU A 161 7.29 -2.87 -17.95
N LEU A 162 6.13 -2.52 -18.50
CA LEU A 162 5.95 -2.24 -19.93
C LEU A 162 6.70 -0.98 -20.38
N GLU A 163 6.80 0.03 -19.49
CA GLU A 163 7.62 1.23 -19.72
C GLU A 163 9.13 0.94 -19.68
N GLY A 164 9.53 -0.24 -19.17
CA GLY A 164 10.90 -0.70 -19.14
C GLY A 164 11.66 -0.32 -17.88
N THR A 165 12.93 -0.76 -17.82
CA THR A 165 13.78 -0.64 -16.62
C THR A 165 14.64 0.62 -16.59
N ASP A 166 14.66 1.40 -17.68
CA ASP A 166 15.38 2.67 -17.73
C ASP A 166 14.52 3.76 -17.08
N PRO A 167 14.90 4.27 -15.89
CA PRO A 167 14.11 5.30 -15.20
C PRO A 167 13.97 6.57 -16.03
N CYS A 168 14.96 6.91 -16.87
CA CYS A 168 14.96 8.12 -17.68
C CYS A 168 13.95 8.09 -18.84
N ALA A 169 13.47 6.90 -19.19
CA ALA A 169 12.44 6.71 -20.22
C ALA A 169 11.09 6.29 -19.63
N ASN A 170 11.05 5.86 -18.37
CA ASN A 170 9.86 5.29 -17.77
C ASN A 170 8.86 6.38 -17.36
N TYR A 171 7.66 6.36 -17.95
CA TYR A 171 6.62 7.35 -17.70
C TYR A 171 6.30 7.57 -16.21
N PHE A 172 6.30 6.51 -15.40
CA PHE A 172 5.96 6.58 -13.98
C PHE A 172 7.10 7.15 -13.12
N GLU A 173 8.35 6.86 -13.48
CA GLU A 173 9.55 7.41 -12.84
C GLU A 173 9.69 8.91 -13.12
N ILE A 174 9.46 9.31 -14.38
CA ILE A 174 9.43 10.71 -14.79
C ILE A 174 8.35 11.47 -14.01
N ALA A 175 7.14 10.90 -13.92
CA ALA A 175 6.04 11.50 -13.17
C ALA A 175 6.32 11.58 -11.65
N ALA A 176 7.03 10.61 -11.08
CA ALA A 176 7.46 10.62 -9.68
C ALA A 176 8.60 11.60 -9.40
N GLY A 177 9.22 12.17 -10.43
CA GLY A 177 10.31 13.13 -10.34
C GLY A 177 11.66 12.43 -10.19
N LEU A 178 12.45 12.46 -11.26
CA LEU A 178 13.72 11.74 -11.37
C LEU A 178 14.75 12.17 -10.33
N ASP A 179 14.99 13.48 -10.19
CA ASP A 179 15.95 14.01 -9.21
C ASP A 179 15.56 13.64 -7.78
N ALA A 180 14.26 13.64 -7.48
CA ALA A 180 13.71 13.27 -6.19
C ALA A 180 13.92 11.77 -5.90
N GLY A 181 13.82 10.92 -6.92
CA GLY A 181 14.18 9.50 -6.88
C GLY A 181 15.68 9.23 -6.86
N GLY A 182 16.52 10.26 -7.03
CA GLY A 182 17.97 10.14 -7.07
C GLY A 182 18.52 9.69 -8.43
N TYR A 183 17.74 9.83 -9.50
CA TYR A 183 18.16 9.56 -10.86
C TYR A 183 18.77 10.80 -11.51
N THR A 184 19.76 10.61 -12.36
CA THR A 184 20.33 11.66 -13.21
C THR A 184 20.36 11.13 -14.63
N CYS A 185 19.65 11.83 -15.52
CA CYS A 185 19.52 11.44 -16.91
C CYS A 185 20.50 12.24 -17.79
N PRO A 186 21.06 11.62 -18.85
CA PRO A 186 22.01 12.25 -19.75
C PRO A 186 21.41 13.33 -20.66
#